data_AF-R5KPJ8-F1
#
_entry.id   AF-R5KPJ8-F1
#
_cell.length_a   1.000
_cell.length_b   1.000
_cell.length_c   1.000
_cell.angle_alpha   90.00
_cell.angle_beta   90.00
_cell.angle_gamma   90.00
#
_symmetry.space_group_name_H-M   'P 1'
#
loop_
_entity.id
_entity.type
_entity.pdbx_description
1 polymer ?
#
loop_
_entity_poly.entity_id
_entity_poly.type
_entity_poly.pdbx_seq_one_letter_code
_entity_poly.pdbx_strand_id
1 'polypeptide(L)'
;MTRQIEIEIEKLLSIMPLGLEFTTKWFKDTLSGLYGRPRDSYIPSDYCHNIRNNGIDWETQPHYFKALEHGKYRYVGKDYKE
;
A
#
# COMPACT_ATOMS: atom_id res chain seq x y z
N MET A 1 -8.37 -1.39 16.26
CA MET A 1 -9.47 -1.02 15.34
C MET A 1 -8.89 -1.01 13.94
N THR A 2 -9.21 -2.00 13.10
CA THR A 2 -8.71 -2.06 11.72
C THR A 2 -9.30 -0.89 10.93
N ARG A 3 -8.46 -0.03 10.34
CA ARG A 3 -8.94 1.11 9.56
C ARG A 3 -9.57 0.57 8.28
N GLN A 4 -10.72 1.12 7.87
CA GLN A 4 -11.45 0.62 6.70
C GLN A 4 -10.60 0.64 5.41
N ILE A 5 -9.66 1.58 5.32
CA ILE A 5 -8.67 1.69 4.25
C ILE A 5 -7.76 0.45 4.18
N GLU A 6 -7.35 -0.10 5.32
CA GLU A 6 -6.49 -1.29 5.37
C GLU A 6 -7.23 -2.50 4.77
N ILE A 7 -8.51 -2.67 5.12
CA ILE A 7 -9.34 -3.77 4.59
C ILE A 7 -9.50 -3.66 3.07
N GLU A 8 -9.70 -2.44 2.56
CA GLU A 8 -9.81 -2.16 1.13
C GLU A 8 -8.50 -2.49 0.39
N ILE A 9 -7.37 -2.08 0.96
CA ILE A 9 -6.04 -2.41 0.43
C ILE A 9 -5.85 -3.94 0.44
N GLU A 10 -6.08 -4.61 1.56
CA GLU A 10 -5.90 -6.07 1.68
C GLU A 10 -6.76 -6.85 0.67
N LYS A 11 -7.99 -6.40 0.40
CA LYS A 11 -8.83 -7.01 -0.64
C LYS A 11 -8.24 -6.88 -2.04
N LEU A 12 -7.66 -5.73 -2.37
CA LEU A 12 -6.94 -5.54 -3.63
C LEU A 12 -5.68 -6.43 -3.67
N LEU A 13 -4.93 -6.51 -2.57
CA LEU A 13 -3.72 -7.32 -2.50
C LEU A 13 -3.99 -8.82 -2.58
N SER A 14 -5.17 -9.28 -2.14
CA SER A 14 -5.59 -10.69 -2.25
C SER A 14 -5.71 -11.18 -3.69
N ILE A 15 -5.86 -10.28 -4.67
CA ILE A 15 -5.95 -10.62 -6.09
C ILE A 15 -4.70 -10.19 -6.88
N MET A 16 -3.77 -9.48 -6.24
CA MET A 16 -2.52 -9.05 -6.89
C MET A 16 -1.44 -10.14 -6.75
N PRO A 17 -0.72 -10.47 -7.82
CA PRO A 17 0.41 -11.38 -7.72
C PRO A 17 1.56 -10.75 -6.91
N LEU A 18 2.18 -11.56 -6.05
CA LEU A 18 3.36 -11.15 -5.29
C LEU A 18 4.50 -10.79 -6.25
N GLY A 19 5.19 -9.69 -5.97
CA GLY A 19 6.23 -9.13 -6.82
C GLY A 19 5.73 -8.18 -7.91
N LEU A 20 4.41 -7.97 -8.05
CA LEU A 20 3.85 -7.02 -9.02
C LEU A 20 4.33 -5.59 -8.73
N GLU A 21 4.79 -4.93 -9.78
CA GLU A 21 5.15 -3.51 -9.74
C GLU A 21 3.99 -2.65 -10.20
N PHE A 22 3.74 -1.56 -9.47
CA PHE A 22 2.64 -0.65 -9.74
C PHE A 22 3.03 0.79 -9.41
N THR A 23 2.25 1.74 -9.93
CA THR A 23 2.47 3.18 -9.68
C THR A 23 1.52 3.70 -8.61
N THR A 24 1.89 4.78 -7.91
CA THR A 24 0.99 5.48 -6.98
C THR A 24 -0.36 5.79 -7.63
N LYS A 25 -0.30 6.27 -8.88
CA LYS A 25 -1.48 6.67 -9.64
C LYS A 25 -2.41 5.49 -9.87
N TRP A 26 -1.88 4.37 -10.36
CA TRP A 26 -2.68 3.17 -10.59
C TRP A 26 -3.33 2.69 -9.30
N PHE A 27 -2.55 2.57 -8.22
CA PHE A 27 -3.05 2.10 -6.92
C PHE A 27 -4.18 2.98 -6.38
N LYS A 28 -3.98 4.31 -6.38
CA LYS A 28 -4.99 5.28 -5.94
C LYS A 28 -6.24 5.22 -6.80
N ASP A 29 -6.09 5.12 -8.13
CA ASP A 29 -7.22 5.10 -9.05
C ASP A 29 -8.01 3.80 -8.97
N THR A 30 -7.33 2.66 -8.85
CA THR A 30 -7.97 1.36 -8.66
C THR A 30 -8.78 1.31 -7.36
N LEU A 31 -8.20 1.69 -6.22
CA LEU A 31 -8.93 1.68 -4.94
C LEU A 31 -10.06 2.71 -4.92
N SER A 32 -9.84 3.91 -5.47
CA SER A 32 -10.88 4.93 -5.62
C SER A 32 -12.03 4.43 -6.50
N GLY A 33 -11.74 3.76 -7.61
CA GLY A 33 -12.74 3.17 -8.50
C GLY A 33 -13.50 2.00 -7.88
N LEU A 34 -12.83 1.16 -7.07
CA LEU A 34 -13.46 0.00 -6.41
C LEU A 34 -14.35 0.41 -5.23
N TYR A 35 -13.97 1.44 -4.47
CA TYR A 35 -14.60 1.76 -3.17
C TYR A 35 -15.20 3.18 -3.10
N GLY A 36 -15.06 4.00 -4.14
CA GLY A 36 -15.66 5.35 -4.21
C GLY A 36 -15.01 6.39 -3.29
N ARG A 37 -13.86 6.07 -2.67
CA ARG A 37 -13.13 7.01 -1.80
C ARG A 37 -12.24 7.96 -2.58
N PRO A 38 -11.93 9.15 -2.03
CA PRO A 38 -10.98 10.05 -2.65
C PRO A 38 -9.59 9.42 -2.73
N ARG A 39 -8.91 9.65 -3.85
CA ARG A 39 -7.57 9.12 -4.15
C ARG A 39 -6.54 9.43 -3.06
N ASP A 40 -6.65 10.58 -2.40
CA ASP A 40 -5.75 11.00 -1.33
C ASP A 40 -5.94 10.25 0.00
N SER A 41 -7.01 9.46 0.14
CA SER A 41 -7.14 8.52 1.25
C SER A 41 -6.17 7.34 1.16
N TYR A 42 -5.63 7.04 -0.03
CA TYR A 42 -4.76 5.89 -0.25
C TYR A 42 -3.31 6.32 -0.41
N ILE A 43 -2.50 6.10 0.64
CA ILE A 43 -1.10 6.50 0.68
C ILE A 43 -0.22 5.24 0.67
N PRO A 44 0.22 4.72 -0.49
CA PRO A 44 1.01 3.49 -0.55
C PRO A 44 2.35 3.60 0.19
N SER A 45 2.91 4.81 0.31
CA SER A 45 4.14 5.07 1.05
C SER A 45 4.04 4.72 2.53
N ASP A 46 2.85 4.82 3.13
CA ASP A 46 2.62 4.49 4.54
C ASP A 46 2.76 2.99 4.80
N TYR A 47 2.56 2.17 3.77
CA TYR A 47 2.59 0.71 3.84
C TYR A 47 3.89 0.11 3.27
N CYS A 48 4.97 0.90 3.22
CA CYS A 48 6.26 0.47 2.69
C CYS A 48 7.21 -0.05 3.77
N HIS A 49 7.87 -1.17 3.50
CA HIS A 49 8.92 -1.73 4.36
C HIS A 49 10.18 -0.86 4.41
N ASN A 50 10.55 -0.23 3.29
CA ASN A 50 11.81 0.50 3.13
C ASN A 50 11.69 2.04 3.19
N ILE A 51 10.48 2.57 3.40
CA ILE A 51 10.26 4.01 3.63
C ILE A 51 9.69 4.18 5.03
N ARG A 52 10.42 4.91 5.87
CA ARG A 52 9.90 5.43 7.13
C ARG A 52 9.44 6.86 6.92
N ASN A 53 8.13 7.08 6.90
CA ASN A 53 7.60 8.42 6.85
C ASN A 53 7.57 9.00 8.27
N ASN A 54 8.24 10.13 8.48
CA ASN A 54 8.41 10.73 9.81
C ASN A 54 7.07 11.34 10.25
N GLY A 55 6.34 10.66 11.13
CA GLY A 55 5.00 11.10 11.57
C GLY A 55 3.93 9.99 11.60
N ILE A 56 4.28 8.77 11.22
CA ILE A 56 3.39 7.61 11.25
C ILE A 56 4.01 6.54 12.13
N ASP A 57 3.15 5.84 12.87
CA ASP A 57 3.52 4.77 13.78
C ASP A 57 3.91 3.52 12.96
N TRP A 58 5.07 3.59 12.32
CA TRP A 58 5.59 2.58 11.40
C TRP A 58 5.61 1.19 12.04
N GLU A 59 5.88 1.10 13.35
CA GLU A 59 5.96 -0.19 14.05
C GLU A 59 4.61 -0.89 14.23
N THR A 60 3.49 -0.17 14.21
CA THR A 60 2.16 -0.75 14.48
C THR A 60 1.31 -0.97 13.23
N GLN A 61 1.70 -0.38 12.10
CA GLN A 61 0.97 -0.52 10.84
C GLN A 61 1.51 -1.68 9.98
N PRO A 62 0.65 -2.34 9.20
CA PRO A 62 1.10 -3.41 8.31
C PRO A 62 1.92 -2.85 7.14
N HIS A 63 2.94 -3.58 6.73
CA HIS A 63 3.74 -3.24 5.55
C HIS A 63 3.51 -4.27 4.46
N TYR A 64 3.23 -3.79 3.25
CA TYR A 64 2.89 -4.62 2.10
C TYR A 64 3.84 -4.41 0.92
N PHE A 65 4.47 -3.23 0.87
CA PHE A 65 5.12 -2.72 -0.32
C PHE A 65 6.60 -2.47 -0.10
N LYS A 66 7.36 -2.48 -1.19
CA LYS A 66 8.71 -1.93 -1.25
C LYS A 66 8.70 -0.80 -2.27
N ALA A 67 9.11 0.39 -1.86
CA ALA A 67 9.29 1.50 -2.78
C ALA A 67 10.54 1.26 -3.63
N LEU A 68 10.41 1.43 -4.96
CA LEU A 68 11.50 1.21 -5.90
C LEU A 68 12.14 2.54 -6.32
N GLU A 69 11.29 3.47 -6.77
CA GLU A 69 11.65 4.81 -7.23
C GLU A 69 10.46 5.74 -6.99
N HIS A 70 10.61 7.04 -7.24
CA HIS A 70 9.57 8.02 -6.96
C HIS A 70 8.24 7.67 -7.66
N GLY A 71 7.25 7.27 -6.87
CA GLY A 71 5.92 6.92 -7.33
C GLY A 71 5.76 5.50 -7.89
N LYS A 72 6.76 4.62 -7.74
CA LYS A 72 6.67 3.20 -8.08
C LYS A 72 6.92 2.31 -6.86
N TYR A 73 6.11 1.26 -6.76
CA TYR A 73 6.11 0.32 -5.66
C TYR A 73 6.05 -1.10 -6.18
N ARG A 74 6.54 -2.03 -5.36
CA ARG A 74 6.43 -3.46 -5.57
C ARG A 74 5.65 -4.09 -4.44
N TYR A 75 4.68 -4.94 -4.76
CA TYR A 75 4.01 -5.75 -3.75
C TYR A 75 4.94 -6.88 -3.28
N VAL A 76 5.24 -6.90 -1.97
CA VAL A 76 6.16 -7.88 -1.36
C VAL A 76 5.50 -8.72 -0.27
N GLY A 77 4.28 -8.36 0.15
CA GLY A 77 3.53 -9.08 1.20
C GLY A 77 3.88 -8.64 2.62
N LYS A 78 3.11 -9.14 3.59
CA LYS A 78 3.29 -8.87 5.03
C LYS A 78 4.53 -9.55 5.61
N ASP A 79 4.80 -10.77 5.16
CA ASP A 79 5.93 -11.61 5.62
C ASP A 79 7.25 -11.30 4.92
N TYR A 80 7.35 -10.15 4.24
CA TYR A 80 8.61 -9.76 3.60
C TYR A 80 9.70 -9.58 4.66
N LYS A 81 10.76 -10.39 4.55
CA LYS A 81 12.00 -10.28 5.32
C LYS A 81 13.10 -9.93 4.32
N GLU A 82 13.80 -8.84 4.55
CA GLU A 82 14.96 -8.44 3.75
C GLU A 82 16.14 -9.41 3.89
#